data_AF-A0A512NJD2-F1
#
_entry.id   AF-A0A512NJD2-F1
#
_cell.length_a   1.000
_cell.length_b   1.000
_cell.length_c   1.000
_cell.angle_alpha   90.00
_cell.angle_beta   90.00
_cell.angle_gamma   90.00
#
_symmetry.space_group_name_H-M   'P 1'
#
loop_
_entity.id
_entity.type
_entity.pdbx_description
1 polymer ?
#
loop_
_entity_poly.entity_id
_entity_poly.type
_entity_poly.pdbx_seq_one_letter_code
_entity_poly.pdbx_strand_id
1 'polypeptide(L)' 'MVDQNDRSARLPVRALYYATDGEHHWWLLPTELNDLTKQAIAVAVDRGWMVNRGDSVKLTAAGRDLIRRG' A
#
# COMPACT_ATOMS: atom_id res chain seq x y z
N MET A 1 19.14 -5.11 -6.77
CA MET A 1 18.18 -4.08 -7.23
C MET A 1 16.78 -4.35 -6.67
N VAL A 2 16.68 -4.72 -5.38
CA VAL A 2 15.41 -5.04 -4.70
C VAL A 2 15.02 -3.93 -3.71
N ASP A 3 15.97 -3.07 -3.34
CA ASP A 3 15.85 -2.19 -2.17
C ASP A 3 15.07 -0.88 -2.42
N GLN A 4 15.12 -0.32 -3.62
CA GLN A 4 14.51 1.00 -3.88
C GLN A 4 13.00 0.90 -4.12
N ASN A 5 12.56 -0.10 -4.90
CA ASN A 5 11.15 -0.31 -5.17
C ASN A 5 10.39 -0.78 -3.92
N ASP A 6 11.00 -1.63 -3.07
CA ASP A 6 10.41 -2.03 -1.80
C ASP A 6 10.30 -0.85 -0.81
N ARG A 7 11.31 0.03 -0.75
CA ARG A 7 11.24 1.25 0.09
C ARG A 7 10.11 2.17 -0.36
N SER A 8 9.99 2.41 -1.65
CA SER A 8 8.90 3.23 -2.20
C SER A 8 7.53 2.59 -1.97
N ALA A 9 7.40 1.26 -2.07
CA ALA A 9 6.16 0.52 -1.81
C ALA A 9 5.72 0.55 -0.33
N ARG A 10 6.65 0.74 0.61
CA ARG A 10 6.30 0.92 2.03
C ARG A 10 5.57 2.24 2.30
N LEU A 11 5.79 3.27 1.49
CA LEU A 11 5.14 4.57 1.66
C LEU A 11 3.61 4.49 1.54
N PRO A 12 3.00 3.93 0.46
CA PRO A 12 1.56 3.79 0.36
C PRO A 12 0.99 2.83 1.41
N VAL A 13 1.71 1.76 1.77
CA VAL A 13 1.29 0.84 2.85
C VAL A 13 1.18 1.58 4.18
N ARG A 14 2.20 2.39 4.51
CA ARG A 14 2.24 3.20 5.74
C ARG A 14 1.16 4.28 5.72
N ALA A 15 0.99 4.99 4.61
CA ALA A 15 -0.05 5.99 4.46
C ALA A 15 -1.44 5.39 4.66
N LEU A 16 -1.70 4.23 4.04
CA LEU A 16 -2.96 3.52 4.20
C LEU A 16 -3.18 3.02 5.63
N TYR A 17 -2.12 2.59 6.33
CA TYR A 17 -2.19 2.16 7.72
C TYR A 17 -2.69 3.29 8.62
N TYR A 18 -2.08 4.48 8.52
CA TYR A 18 -2.52 5.61 9.33
C TYR A 18 -3.87 6.19 8.88
N ALA A 19 -4.20 6.13 7.59
CA ALA A 19 -5.50 6.58 7.11
C ALA A 19 -6.67 5.68 7.57
N THR A 20 -6.37 4.43 7.93
CA THR A 20 -7.37 3.44 8.36
C THR A 20 -7.26 3.06 9.83
N ASP A 21 -6.37 3.71 10.59
CA ASP A 21 -5.98 3.28 11.95
C ASP A 21 -5.56 1.79 12.03
N GLY A 22 -5.07 1.25 10.93
CA GLY A 22 -4.71 -0.17 10.78
C GLY A 22 -5.92 -1.10 10.64
N GLU A 23 -7.13 -0.58 10.44
CA GLU A 23 -8.33 -1.39 10.25
C GLU A 23 -8.49 -1.93 8.82
N HIS A 24 -9.37 -2.92 8.68
CA HIS A 24 -9.66 -3.56 7.40
C HIS A 24 -10.64 -2.76 6.52
N HIS A 25 -10.30 -1.50 6.23
CA HIS A 25 -11.15 -0.64 5.41
C HIS A 25 -10.65 -0.54 3.96
N TRP A 26 -11.61 -0.49 3.03
CA TRP A 26 -11.33 -0.09 1.66
C TRP A 26 -11.17 1.42 1.61
N TRP A 27 -10.07 1.87 1.05
CA TRP A 27 -9.76 3.27 0.85
C TRP A 27 -9.84 3.58 -0.64
N LEU A 28 -10.66 4.56 -1.00
CA LEU A 28 -10.77 5.02 -2.38
C LEU A 28 -9.48 5.74 -2.78
N LEU A 29 -8.90 5.34 -3.91
CA LEU A 29 -7.77 6.03 -4.50
C LEU A 29 -8.25 7.31 -5.19
N PRO A 30 -7.49 8.41 -5.08
CA PRO A 30 -7.70 9.57 -5.95
C PRO A 30 -7.67 9.15 -7.42
N THR A 31 -8.52 9.73 -8.24
CA THR A 31 -8.59 9.47 -9.69
C THR A 31 -7.28 9.82 -10.40
N GLU A 32 -6.55 10.82 -9.91
CA GLU A 32 -5.28 11.27 -10.48
C GLU A 32 -4.09 10.94 -9.57
N LEU A 33 -3.69 9.68 -9.60
CA LEU A 33 -2.40 9.27 -9.03
C LEU A 33 -1.28 9.43 -10.07
N ASN A 34 -0.14 9.96 -9.63
CA ASN A 34 1.07 9.95 -10.45
C ASN A 34 1.58 8.51 -10.67
N ASP A 35 2.37 8.32 -11.74
CA ASP A 35 2.82 6.99 -12.14
C ASP A 35 3.74 6.32 -11.11
N LEU A 36 4.51 7.12 -10.37
CA LEU A 36 5.35 6.61 -9.28
C LEU A 36 4.50 5.99 -8.16
N THR A 37 3.39 6.64 -7.78
CA THR A 37 2.48 6.13 -6.76
C THR A 37 1.74 4.89 -7.25
N LYS A 38 1.30 4.89 -8.52
CA LYS A 38 0.70 3.70 -9.14
C LYS A 38 1.66 2.51 -9.13
N GLN A 39 2.93 2.74 -9.47
CA GLN A 39 3.96 1.69 -9.44
C GLN A 39 4.22 1.21 -8.01
N ALA A 40 4.30 2.11 -7.02
CA ALA A 40 4.49 1.74 -5.63
C ALA A 40 3.32 0.91 -5.08
N ILE A 41 2.08 1.26 -5.44
CA ILE A 41 0.88 0.47 -5.10
C ILE A 41 0.94 -0.90 -5.79
N ALA A 42 1.31 -0.97 -7.07
CA ALA A 42 1.43 -2.24 -7.79
C ALA A 42 2.45 -3.17 -7.12
N VAL A 43 3.61 -2.65 -6.71
CA VAL A 43 4.61 -3.41 -5.95
C VAL A 43 4.05 -3.85 -4.60
N ALA A 44 3.37 -2.97 -3.86
CA ALA A 44 2.77 -3.34 -2.57
C ALA A 44 1.69 -4.43 -2.70
N VAL A 45 0.96 -4.45 -3.81
CA VAL A 45 -0.03 -5.49 -4.15
C VAL A 45 0.65 -6.80 -4.51
N ASP A 46 1.67 -6.77 -5.36
CA ASP A 46 2.47 -7.95 -5.75
C ASP A 46 3.14 -8.61 -4.54
N ARG A 47 3.61 -7.79 -3.58
CA ARG A 47 4.15 -8.26 -2.29
C ARG A 47 3.10 -8.79 -1.32
N GLY A 48 1.81 -8.69 -1.66
CA GLY A 48 0.70 -9.14 -0.81
C GLY A 48 0.46 -8.25 0.42
N TRP A 49 1.00 -7.02 0.45
CA TRP A 49 0.78 -6.06 1.55
C TRP A 49 -0.54 -5.30 1.40
N MET A 50 -1.03 -5.17 0.16
CA MET A 50 -2.27 -4.50 -0.19
C MET A 50 -3.09 -5.33 -1.15
N VAL A 51 -4.41 -5.13 -1.15
CA VAL A 51 -5.32 -5.61 -2.20
C VAL A 51 -5.83 -4.40 -2.96
N ASN A 52 -5.84 -4.49 -4.30
CA ASN A 52 -6.35 -3.45 -5.18
C ASN A 52 -7.58 -3.97 -5.96
N ARG A 53 -8.65 -3.17 -6.02
CA ARG A 53 -9.89 -3.44 -6.79
C ARG A 53 -10.11 -2.45 -7.95
N GLY A 54 -9.08 -1.73 -8.35
CA GLY A 54 -9.10 -0.73 -9.41
C GLY A 54 -9.15 0.68 -8.83
N ASP A 55 -10.28 1.04 -8.22
CA ASP A 55 -10.53 2.36 -7.63
C ASP A 55 -10.21 2.44 -6.14
N SER A 56 -9.94 1.30 -5.50
CA SER A 56 -9.86 1.19 -4.06
C SER A 56 -8.81 0.18 -3.64
N VAL A 57 -8.17 0.47 -2.52
CA VAL A 57 -7.13 -0.37 -1.92
C VAL A 57 -7.44 -0.71 -0.48
N LYS A 58 -6.96 -1.84 0.00
CA LYS A 58 -7.10 -2.28 1.39
C LYS A 58 -5.82 -2.91 1.89
N LEU A 59 -5.50 -2.70 3.17
CA LEU A 59 -4.40 -3.39 3.84
C LEU A 59 -4.70 -4.87 4.06
N THR A 60 -3.69 -5.70 3.81
CA THR A 60 -3.68 -7.10 4.26
C THR A 60 -3.10 -7.21 5.67
N ALA A 61 -3.21 -8.40 6.27
CA ALA A 61 -2.51 -8.70 7.51
C ALA A 61 -1.00 -8.51 7.38
N ALA A 62 -0.40 -8.98 6.27
CA ALA A 62 1.02 -8.82 6.00
C ALA A 62 1.44 -7.35 5.89
N GLY A 63 0.63 -6.50 5.25
CA GLY A 63 0.89 -5.06 5.16
C GLY A 63 0.86 -4.35 6.50
N ARG A 64 0.00 -4.77 7.44
CA ARG A 64 -0.02 -4.22 8.80
C ARG A 64 1.15 -4.68 9.64
N ASP A 65 1.48 -5.97 9.56
CA ASP A 65 2.63 -6.53 10.27
C ASP A 65 3.93 -5.86 9.80
N LEU A 66 4.02 -5.50 8.51
CA LEU A 66 5.13 -4.72 7.96
C LEU A 66 5.33 -3.37 8.67
N ILE A 67 4.25 -2.67 9.00
CA ILE A 67 4.30 -1.36 9.69
C ILE A 67 4.53 -1.52 11.19
N ARG A 68 3.99 -2.58 11.81
CA ARG A 68 4.18 -2.84 13.24
C ARG A 68 5.59 -3.31 13.59
N ARG A 69 6.30 -3.90 12.63
CA ARG A 69 7.64 -4.49 12.83
C ARG A 69 8.78 -3.62 12.28
N GLY A 70 8.49 -2.51 11.60
CA GLY A 70 9.45 -1.65 10.91
C GLY A 70 9.38 -0.21 11.37
#